data_AF-A0A967FE50-F1
#
_entry.id   AF-A0A967FE50-F1
#
_cell.length_a   1.000
_cell.length_b   1.000
_cell.length_c   1.000
_cell.angle_alpha   90.00
_cell.angle_beta   90.00
_cell.angle_gamma   90.00
#
_symmetry.space_group_name_H-M   'P 1'
#
loop_
_entity.id
_entity.type
_entity.pdbx_description
1 polymer ?
#
loop_
_entity_poly.entity_id
_entity_poly.type
_entity_poly.pdbx_seq_one_letter_code
_entity_poly.pdbx_strand_id
1 'polypeptide(L)'
;MKRIFILLLLKLICAAAPAFAQSQTANGWEQSFRAGMIDQSTGKPIRGTEIVHLVAHKGRLYAGNGYWMDTRGYANIPWAQVLVLDSRKGAWKVDLALGPGHLRVTALKSVTFTTDADGKALPASVNLLLAASDIQSGNRKSYIWTRDDDNNTWVKTTLQAGPKYRRSTRALTVHRDRRTGIDRIFVAAGALGIYSGVYDANLPGRIRWDKKAELGPVNIRPMSFTEANGNLYVSAGVSVYRRTDGPSPVWEKVYSDNTRQHWELGGVRGLTAVPAPKGTPDSILFSHTDRIIRIDPGDGHRPTVELNIRQLLQKSWGTAVRGSIIAAYSDMMPLKDPATGRTVHIMGVQARIERGDRNKKYRPDTFFGWYAGGSYLIRQSHQSYRLREVNGSWAPDKPKLVAPRTFAISPFQDDHGRYVYFAGFDANFFPALDTAWIFRAPIETVLR
;
A
#
# COMPACT_ATOMS: atom_id res chain seq x y z
N MET A 1 -62.70 48.00 -27.89
CA MET A 1 -63.10 46.66 -27.42
C MET A 1 -61.92 45.69 -27.60
N LYS A 2 -61.50 45.10 -26.48
CA LYS A 2 -60.67 43.90 -26.26
C LYS A 2 -59.30 43.76 -26.96
N ARG A 3 -58.28 44.09 -26.16
CA ARG A 3 -56.86 43.65 -26.26
C ARG A 3 -56.79 42.12 -26.13
N ILE A 4 -56.01 41.47 -26.99
CA ILE A 4 -55.66 40.05 -26.89
C ILE A 4 -54.24 39.97 -26.32
N PHE A 5 -54.11 39.36 -25.13
CA PHE A 5 -52.86 39.04 -24.47
C PHE A 5 -52.24 37.79 -25.10
N ILE A 6 -50.98 37.87 -25.54
CA ILE A 6 -50.15 36.71 -25.85
C ILE A 6 -49.39 36.35 -24.57
N LEU A 7 -49.72 35.21 -23.95
CA LEU A 7 -48.88 34.59 -22.92
C LEU A 7 -47.87 33.66 -23.60
N LEU A 8 -46.58 34.02 -23.52
CA LEU A 8 -45.48 33.10 -23.77
C LEU A 8 -45.32 32.18 -22.55
N LEU A 9 -45.57 30.87 -22.71
CA LEU A 9 -45.22 29.87 -21.71
C LEU A 9 -43.80 29.36 -22.00
N LEU A 10 -42.80 29.87 -21.29
CA LEU A 10 -41.46 29.27 -21.25
C LEU A 10 -41.54 27.94 -20.47
N LYS A 11 -41.47 26.80 -21.18
CA LYS A 11 -41.17 25.52 -20.52
C LYS A 11 -39.67 25.48 -20.20
N LEU A 12 -39.33 25.72 -18.94
CA LEU A 12 -38.02 25.37 -18.38
C LEU A 12 -37.89 23.83 -18.43
N ILE A 13 -37.10 23.31 -19.36
CA ILE A 13 -36.64 21.92 -19.30
C ILE A 13 -35.48 21.92 -18.30
N CYS A 14 -35.76 21.57 -17.05
CA CYS A 14 -34.72 21.16 -16.12
C CYS A 14 -34.11 19.87 -16.66
N ALA A 15 -32.93 19.97 -17.28
CA ALA A 15 -32.09 18.81 -17.56
C ALA A 15 -31.70 18.19 -16.21
N ALA A 16 -32.34 17.08 -15.86
CA ALA A 16 -31.91 16.25 -14.74
C ALA A 16 -30.48 15.79 -15.02
N ALA A 17 -29.54 16.20 -14.18
CA ALA A 17 -28.19 15.65 -14.17
C ALA A 17 -28.30 14.12 -14.04
N PRO A 18 -27.48 13.35 -14.78
CA PRO A 18 -27.53 11.89 -14.68
C PRO A 18 -27.23 11.50 -13.24
N ALA A 19 -28.21 10.88 -12.57
CA ALA A 19 -28.01 10.24 -11.30
C ALA A 19 -26.85 9.25 -11.45
N PHE A 20 -25.80 9.42 -10.65
CA PHE A 20 -24.72 8.45 -10.56
C PHE A 20 -25.35 7.08 -10.28
N ALA A 21 -25.11 6.12 -11.16
CA ALA A 21 -25.45 4.74 -10.89
C ALA A 21 -24.79 4.34 -9.57
N GLN A 22 -25.60 4.21 -8.52
CA GLN A 22 -25.18 3.71 -7.23
C GLN A 22 -24.52 2.36 -7.48
N SER A 23 -23.22 2.23 -7.16
CA SER A 23 -22.53 0.94 -7.19
C SER A 23 -23.38 -0.03 -6.34
N GLN A 24 -23.91 -1.07 -6.97
CA GLN A 24 -24.70 -2.08 -6.28
C GLN A 24 -23.82 -2.67 -5.17
N THR A 25 -24.26 -2.51 -3.92
CA THR A 25 -23.58 -3.10 -2.77
C THR A 25 -23.81 -4.61 -2.80
N ALA A 26 -22.83 -5.37 -3.30
CA ALA A 26 -22.86 -6.82 -3.22
C ALA A 26 -22.14 -7.27 -1.94
N ASN A 27 -22.81 -8.07 -1.11
CA ASN A 27 -22.25 -8.58 0.15
C ASN A 27 -21.70 -7.48 1.09
N GLY A 28 -22.27 -6.28 1.07
CA GLY A 28 -21.81 -5.14 1.89
C GLY A 28 -20.52 -4.47 1.39
N TRP A 29 -20.07 -4.78 0.18
CA TRP A 29 -18.94 -4.13 -0.48
C TRP A 29 -19.40 -3.13 -1.54
N GLU A 30 -18.73 -1.98 -1.60
CA GLU A 30 -18.94 -0.92 -2.58
C GLU A 30 -17.67 -0.75 -3.41
N GLN A 31 -17.77 -0.76 -4.75
CA GLN A 31 -16.62 -0.46 -5.60
C GLN A 31 -16.43 1.06 -5.68
N SER A 32 -15.42 1.56 -4.98
CA SER A 32 -15.11 3.00 -4.93
C SER A 32 -14.32 3.47 -6.16
N PHE A 33 -13.48 2.60 -6.73
CA PHE A 33 -12.68 2.91 -7.92
C PHE A 33 -12.56 1.69 -8.83
N ARG A 34 -12.58 1.97 -10.14
CA ARG A 34 -12.09 1.08 -11.18
C ARG A 34 -11.27 1.90 -12.18
N ALA A 35 -10.16 1.35 -12.66
CA ALA A 35 -9.43 1.97 -13.76
C ALA A 35 -10.37 2.17 -14.97
N GLY A 36 -10.18 3.28 -15.66
CA GLY A 36 -11.06 3.77 -16.72
C GLY A 36 -12.12 4.78 -16.26
N MET A 37 -12.32 4.98 -14.95
CA MET A 37 -13.19 6.06 -14.45
C MET A 37 -12.71 7.44 -14.93
N ILE A 38 -13.65 8.31 -15.29
CA ILE A 38 -13.34 9.66 -15.77
C ILE A 38 -13.02 10.58 -14.58
N ASP A 39 -11.84 11.18 -14.60
CA ASP A 39 -11.53 12.32 -13.75
C ASP A 39 -12.31 13.52 -14.27
N GLN A 40 -13.34 13.93 -13.53
CA GLN A 40 -14.22 15.03 -13.92
C GLN A 40 -13.50 16.37 -14.07
N SER A 41 -12.38 16.56 -13.38
CA SER A 41 -11.62 17.82 -13.44
C SER A 41 -10.83 17.96 -14.75
N THR A 42 -10.46 16.84 -15.39
CA THR A 42 -9.66 16.85 -16.63
C THR A 42 -10.41 16.30 -17.84
N GLY A 43 -11.55 15.64 -17.63
CA GLY A 43 -12.29 14.91 -18.66
C GLY A 43 -11.56 13.64 -19.15
N LYS A 44 -10.45 13.25 -18.52
CA LYS A 44 -9.62 12.11 -18.94
C LYS A 44 -9.85 10.89 -18.05
N PRO A 45 -9.73 9.67 -18.59
CA PRO A 45 -9.80 8.46 -17.78
C PRO A 45 -8.57 8.31 -16.86
N ILE A 46 -8.80 7.95 -15.60
CA ILE A 46 -7.78 7.49 -14.67
C ILE A 46 -7.50 6.03 -14.97
N ARG A 47 -6.29 5.72 -15.42
CA ARG A 47 -5.90 4.40 -15.91
C ARG A 47 -4.93 3.71 -14.95
N GLY A 48 -4.52 2.49 -15.27
CA GLY A 48 -3.47 1.77 -14.55
C GLY A 48 -3.87 0.33 -14.24
N THR A 49 -2.86 -0.49 -13.97
CA THR A 49 -3.05 -1.93 -13.75
C THR A 49 -3.13 -2.30 -12.29
N GLU A 50 -2.68 -1.44 -11.37
CA GLU A 50 -2.65 -1.72 -9.93
C GLU A 50 -2.84 -0.47 -9.09
N ILE A 51 -3.49 -0.60 -7.93
CA ILE A 51 -3.33 0.31 -6.79
C ILE A 51 -2.44 -0.37 -5.76
N VAL A 52 -1.33 0.25 -5.41
CA VAL A 52 -0.28 -0.37 -4.57
C VAL A 52 -0.16 0.25 -3.19
N HIS A 53 -0.70 1.46 -2.99
CA HIS A 53 -0.75 2.13 -1.69
C HIS A 53 -2.06 2.87 -1.51
N LEU A 54 -2.60 2.84 -0.31
CA LEU A 54 -3.68 3.67 0.20
C LEU A 54 -3.20 4.38 1.46
N VAL A 55 -3.49 5.67 1.60
CA VAL A 55 -3.16 6.39 2.83
C VAL A 55 -4.17 7.50 3.12
N ALA A 56 -4.60 7.57 4.37
CA ALA A 56 -5.32 8.70 4.90
C ALA A 56 -4.36 9.87 5.14
N HIS A 57 -4.73 11.07 4.72
CA HIS A 57 -3.97 12.29 5.01
C HIS A 57 -4.93 13.48 5.10
N LYS A 58 -4.92 14.17 6.24
CA LYS A 58 -5.72 15.38 6.50
C LYS A 58 -7.20 15.26 6.06
N GLY A 59 -7.86 14.17 6.44
CA GLY A 59 -9.29 13.93 6.15
C GLY A 59 -9.60 13.44 4.73
N ARG A 60 -8.59 13.24 3.89
CA ARG A 60 -8.74 12.73 2.51
C ARG A 60 -8.07 11.37 2.37
N LEU A 61 -8.50 10.61 1.36
CA LEU A 61 -7.89 9.32 1.03
C LEU A 61 -7.08 9.44 -0.26
N TYR A 62 -5.81 9.03 -0.21
CA TYR A 62 -4.91 9.03 -1.35
C TYR A 62 -4.58 7.62 -1.78
N ALA A 63 -4.40 7.42 -3.09
CA ALA A 63 -4.02 6.14 -3.67
C ALA A 63 -2.83 6.30 -4.62
N GLY A 64 -1.85 5.40 -4.54
CA GLY A 64 -0.75 5.32 -5.49
C GLY A 64 -1.01 4.21 -6.52
N ASN A 65 -1.06 4.54 -7.81
CA ASN A 65 -1.28 3.54 -8.86
C ASN A 65 0.04 3.06 -9.51
N GLY A 66 -0.08 2.09 -10.42
CA GLY A 66 0.99 1.58 -11.26
C GLY A 66 0.52 1.08 -12.62
N TYR A 67 1.48 0.92 -13.53
CA TYR A 67 1.31 0.49 -14.92
C TYR A 67 2.11 -0.78 -15.22
N TRP A 68 2.31 -1.62 -14.22
CA TRP A 68 3.02 -2.88 -14.40
C TRP A 68 2.31 -3.79 -15.38
N MET A 69 3.06 -4.27 -16.37
CA MET A 69 2.57 -5.12 -17.46
C MET A 69 1.41 -4.53 -18.27
N ASP A 70 1.27 -3.19 -18.24
CA ASP A 70 0.27 -2.50 -19.02
C ASP A 70 0.52 -2.68 -20.51
N THR A 71 -0.49 -3.18 -21.24
CA THR A 71 -0.34 -3.53 -22.67
C THR A 71 -0.15 -2.32 -23.58
N ARG A 72 -0.45 -1.10 -23.12
CA ARG A 72 -0.18 0.13 -23.89
C ARG A 72 1.29 0.54 -23.86
N GLY A 73 2.09 -0.03 -22.95
CA GLY A 73 3.53 0.25 -22.86
C GLY A 73 3.85 1.75 -22.69
N TYR A 74 4.73 2.29 -23.52
CA TYR A 74 5.14 3.71 -23.47
C TYR A 74 4.05 4.68 -23.96
N ALA A 75 3.00 4.20 -24.63
CA ALA A 75 1.86 5.04 -25.00
C ALA A 75 1.01 5.45 -23.78
N ASN A 76 1.25 4.84 -22.62
CA ASN A 76 0.66 5.28 -21.36
C ASN A 76 1.18 6.66 -21.00
N ILE A 77 0.32 7.67 -21.08
CA ILE A 77 0.54 8.97 -20.46
C ILE A 77 -0.72 9.27 -19.63
N PRO A 78 -0.56 9.59 -18.33
CA PRO A 78 0.61 10.22 -17.72
C PRO A 78 1.59 9.31 -16.94
N TRP A 79 1.56 7.97 -17.11
CA TRP A 79 2.26 7.01 -16.23
C TRP A 79 1.73 7.05 -14.78
N ALA A 80 2.46 6.47 -13.82
CA ALA A 80 1.98 6.35 -12.45
C ALA A 80 1.61 7.71 -11.82
N GLN A 81 0.64 7.65 -10.92
CA GLN A 81 -0.12 8.78 -10.42
C GLN A 81 -0.41 8.60 -8.94
N VAL A 82 -0.46 9.72 -8.21
CA VAL A 82 -1.18 9.79 -6.95
C VAL A 82 -2.59 10.28 -7.24
N LEU A 83 -3.57 9.51 -6.78
CA LEU A 83 -5.00 9.81 -6.86
C LEU A 83 -5.48 10.29 -5.50
N VAL A 84 -6.56 11.07 -5.48
CA VAL A 84 -7.19 11.53 -4.24
C VAL A 84 -8.71 11.39 -4.32
N LEU A 85 -9.30 11.06 -3.17
CA LEU A 85 -10.73 11.09 -2.89
C LEU A 85 -10.95 12.07 -1.72
N ASP A 86 -11.57 13.21 -2.00
CA ASP A 86 -11.74 14.29 -1.01
C ASP A 86 -12.87 14.02 -0.01
N SER A 87 -13.87 13.21 -0.38
CA SER A 87 -15.00 12.86 0.48
C SER A 87 -15.55 11.48 0.13
N ARG A 88 -16.28 10.87 1.06
CA ARG A 88 -16.93 9.57 0.90
C ARG A 88 -17.75 9.45 -0.40
N LYS A 89 -18.49 10.50 -0.75
CA LYS A 89 -19.38 10.56 -1.93
C LYS A 89 -18.73 11.27 -3.12
N GLY A 90 -17.46 11.65 -3.00
CA GLY A 90 -16.72 12.34 -4.04
C GLY A 90 -16.31 11.42 -5.19
N ALA A 91 -15.72 12.01 -6.21
CA ALA A 91 -15.08 11.29 -7.30
C ALA A 91 -13.56 11.23 -7.09
N TRP A 92 -12.96 10.11 -7.48
CA TRP A 92 -11.50 10.01 -7.58
C TRP A 92 -10.98 10.94 -8.66
N LYS A 93 -9.88 11.64 -8.37
CA LYS A 93 -9.18 12.50 -9.32
C LYS A 93 -7.67 12.34 -9.22
N VAL A 94 -6.95 12.77 -10.25
CA VAL A 94 -5.49 12.79 -10.27
C VAL A 94 -5.01 13.99 -9.47
N ASP A 95 -4.18 13.73 -8.45
CA ASP A 95 -3.56 14.78 -7.63
C ASP A 95 -2.09 15.00 -8.04
N LEU A 96 -1.40 13.94 -8.48
CA LEU A 96 -0.05 14.02 -9.06
C LEU A 96 0.06 13.06 -10.25
N ALA A 97 0.50 13.58 -11.39
CA ALA A 97 1.02 12.78 -12.50
C ALA A 97 2.55 12.74 -12.41
N LEU A 98 3.15 11.56 -12.27
CA LEU A 98 4.61 11.44 -12.13
C LEU A 98 5.35 11.64 -13.46
N GLY A 99 4.68 11.36 -14.58
CA GLY A 99 5.21 11.52 -15.93
C GLY A 99 6.04 10.33 -16.43
N PRO A 100 6.56 10.44 -17.66
CA PRO A 100 7.20 9.33 -18.36
C PRO A 100 8.29 8.57 -17.59
N GLY A 101 8.24 7.25 -17.65
CA GLY A 101 9.23 6.36 -17.03
C GLY A 101 8.97 6.02 -15.57
N HIS A 102 7.94 6.60 -14.93
CA HIS A 102 7.51 6.25 -13.58
C HIS A 102 6.49 5.13 -13.58
N LEU A 103 6.95 3.89 -13.48
CA LEU A 103 6.10 2.70 -13.61
C LEU A 103 5.06 2.55 -12.49
N ARG A 104 5.40 2.99 -11.27
CA ARG A 104 4.56 2.88 -10.07
C ARG A 104 4.83 4.02 -9.10
N VAL A 105 3.82 4.40 -8.32
CA VAL A 105 4.04 5.02 -7.01
C VAL A 105 4.54 3.92 -6.08
N THR A 106 5.83 3.87 -5.82
CA THR A 106 6.47 2.73 -5.14
C THR A 106 6.38 2.80 -3.62
N ALA A 107 6.14 3.99 -3.05
CA ALA A 107 5.74 4.22 -1.66
C ALA A 107 4.78 5.41 -1.61
N LEU A 108 3.82 5.41 -0.67
CA LEU A 108 2.96 6.56 -0.36
C LEU A 108 2.65 6.52 1.14
N LYS A 109 3.00 7.58 1.88
CA LYS A 109 2.90 7.60 3.35
C LYS A 109 2.62 8.99 3.86
N SER A 110 1.68 9.11 4.80
CA SER A 110 1.56 10.28 5.66
C SER A 110 2.42 10.07 6.90
N VAL A 111 3.30 11.02 7.19
CA VAL A 111 4.24 10.97 8.31
C VAL A 111 4.14 12.24 9.14
N THR A 112 4.48 12.14 10.41
CA THR A 112 4.41 13.27 11.34
C THR A 112 5.76 13.46 12.03
N PHE A 113 6.23 14.69 12.03
CA PHE A 113 7.37 15.15 12.82
C PHE A 113 6.87 15.98 13.99
N THR A 114 7.48 15.80 15.15
CA THR A 114 7.26 16.60 16.37
C THR A 114 8.57 17.16 16.91
N THR A 115 9.72 16.69 16.45
CA THR A 115 11.03 17.27 16.77
C THR A 115 11.82 17.65 15.51
N ASP A 116 12.74 18.60 15.66
CA ASP A 116 13.61 19.10 14.61
C ASP A 116 14.94 18.32 14.50
N ALA A 117 15.85 18.84 13.67
CA ALA A 117 17.17 18.27 13.42
C ALA A 117 18.12 18.26 14.64
N ASP A 118 17.80 19.02 15.69
CA ASP A 118 18.55 19.09 16.95
C ASP A 118 17.84 18.33 18.09
N GLY A 119 16.72 17.67 17.79
CA GLY A 119 15.89 16.95 18.76
C GLY A 119 15.00 17.85 19.60
N LYS A 120 14.89 19.15 19.26
CA LYS A 120 14.00 20.08 19.96
C LYS A 120 12.57 19.92 19.46
N ALA A 121 11.60 20.14 20.35
CA ALA A 121 10.19 20.09 19.98
C ALA A 121 9.85 21.19 18.95
N LEU A 122 9.11 20.81 17.92
CA LEU A 122 8.52 21.77 16.98
C LEU A 122 7.38 22.52 17.66
N PRO A 123 7.12 23.81 17.29
CA PRO A 123 6.00 24.57 17.84
C PRO A 123 4.64 23.90 17.62
N ALA A 124 4.51 23.15 16.52
CA ALA A 124 3.39 22.28 16.24
C ALA A 124 3.87 21.03 15.49
N SER A 125 3.15 19.91 15.63
CA SER A 125 3.44 18.72 14.84
C SER A 125 3.24 19.00 13.35
N VAL A 126 4.20 18.57 12.53
CA VAL A 126 4.16 18.75 11.08
C VAL A 126 3.81 17.44 10.41
N ASN A 127 2.65 17.38 9.76
CA ASN A 127 2.18 16.22 9.04
C ASN A 127 2.39 16.40 7.52
N LEU A 128 3.21 15.54 6.91
CA LEU A 128 3.55 15.56 5.50
C LEU A 128 3.00 14.31 4.80
N LEU A 129 2.56 14.45 3.55
CA LEU A 129 2.29 13.34 2.65
C LEU A 129 3.45 13.19 1.67
N LEU A 130 4.02 11.99 1.60
CA LEU A 130 5.13 11.66 0.71
C LEU A 130 4.77 10.55 -0.24
N ALA A 131 5.21 10.68 -1.48
CA ALA A 131 5.19 9.64 -2.50
C ALA A 131 6.62 9.34 -2.95
N ALA A 132 6.88 8.11 -3.38
CA ALA A 132 8.14 7.72 -4.01
C ALA A 132 7.90 7.04 -5.35
N SER A 133 8.86 7.16 -6.25
CA SER A 133 8.89 6.43 -7.51
C SER A 133 10.31 6.35 -8.05
N ASP A 134 10.61 5.27 -8.74
CA ASP A 134 11.87 5.07 -9.42
C ASP A 134 11.64 5.21 -10.93
N ILE A 135 12.48 6.02 -11.58
CA ILE A 135 12.45 6.14 -13.04
C ILE A 135 13.11 4.92 -13.69
N GLN A 136 12.42 4.30 -14.66
CA GLN A 136 12.90 3.06 -15.31
C GLN A 136 14.00 3.31 -16.34
N SER A 137 14.06 4.51 -16.92
CA SER A 137 15.03 4.92 -17.94
C SER A 137 16.04 5.97 -17.43
N GLY A 138 17.11 6.19 -18.17
CA GLY A 138 18.15 7.17 -17.84
C GLY A 138 18.91 6.84 -16.54
N ASN A 139 19.27 7.86 -15.76
CA ASN A 139 20.12 7.75 -14.57
C ASN A 139 19.50 7.01 -13.36
N ARG A 140 18.44 6.20 -13.54
CA ARG A 140 17.79 5.31 -12.54
C ARG A 140 17.78 5.92 -11.14
N LYS A 141 17.20 7.11 -11.03
CA LYS A 141 17.07 7.89 -9.80
C LYS A 141 15.86 7.42 -9.00
N SER A 142 15.97 7.46 -7.67
CA SER A 142 14.82 7.38 -6.78
C SER A 142 14.38 8.80 -6.45
N TYR A 143 13.12 9.09 -6.71
CA TYR A 143 12.53 10.40 -6.46
C TYR A 143 11.52 10.29 -5.33
N ILE A 144 11.51 11.31 -4.48
CA ILE A 144 10.57 11.47 -3.39
C ILE A 144 9.83 12.78 -3.63
N TRP A 145 8.51 12.72 -3.65
CA TRP A 145 7.66 13.89 -3.74
C TRP A 145 7.04 14.13 -2.38
N THR A 146 7.14 15.36 -1.88
CA THR A 146 6.40 15.81 -0.71
C THR A 146 5.26 16.68 -1.18
N ARG A 147 4.04 16.39 -0.73
CA ARG A 147 2.88 17.23 -1.02
C ARG A 147 3.00 18.54 -0.25
N ASP A 148 2.83 19.64 -0.97
CA ASP A 148 2.58 20.95 -0.40
C ASP A 148 1.06 21.16 -0.35
N ASP A 149 0.47 20.91 0.81
CA ASP A 149 -0.98 21.03 1.00
C ASP A 149 -1.48 22.47 0.90
N ASP A 150 -0.63 23.44 1.25
CA ASP A 150 -0.98 24.85 1.29
C ASP A 150 -1.22 25.36 -0.14
N ASN A 151 -0.38 24.90 -1.07
CA ASN A 151 -0.44 25.29 -2.48
C ASN A 151 -1.12 24.24 -3.39
N ASN A 152 -1.52 23.09 -2.85
CA ASN A 152 -1.99 21.92 -3.63
C ASN A 152 -1.01 21.50 -4.74
N THR A 153 0.30 21.51 -4.44
CA THR A 153 1.35 21.08 -5.37
C THR A 153 2.20 19.97 -4.76
N TRP A 154 3.16 19.46 -5.53
CA TRP A 154 4.12 18.46 -5.07
C TRP A 154 5.54 18.90 -5.37
N VAL A 155 6.39 18.85 -4.34
CA VAL A 155 7.81 19.17 -4.46
C VAL A 155 8.61 17.90 -4.60
N LYS A 156 9.34 17.78 -5.71
CA LYS A 156 10.19 16.63 -6.03
C LYS A 156 11.61 16.83 -5.49
N THR A 157 12.05 15.92 -4.65
CA THR A 157 13.44 15.75 -4.25
C THR A 157 14.01 14.45 -4.82
N THR A 158 15.33 14.34 -4.87
CA THR A 158 16.02 13.20 -5.47
C THR A 158 16.97 12.60 -4.44
N LEU A 159 16.84 11.30 -4.17
CA LEU A 159 17.83 10.57 -3.40
C LEU A 159 19.06 10.29 -4.26
N GLN A 160 20.19 10.03 -3.61
CA GLN A 160 21.43 9.72 -4.31
C GLN A 160 21.22 8.57 -5.30
N ALA A 161 21.75 8.75 -6.51
CA ALA A 161 21.69 7.75 -7.57
C ALA A 161 23.01 6.99 -7.69
N GLY A 162 22.99 5.90 -8.44
CA GLY A 162 24.10 4.95 -8.48
C GLY A 162 23.78 3.85 -9.51
N PRO A 163 24.31 3.95 -10.74
CA PRO A 163 23.87 3.13 -11.88
C PRO A 163 24.05 1.62 -11.64
N LYS A 164 25.01 1.24 -10.79
CA LYS A 164 25.27 -0.16 -10.41
C LYS A 164 24.18 -0.82 -9.56
N TYR A 165 23.34 -0.04 -8.88
CA TYR A 165 22.40 -0.57 -7.91
C TYR A 165 20.99 -0.65 -8.49
N ARG A 166 20.33 -1.80 -8.29
CA ARG A 166 18.91 -1.92 -8.63
C ARG A 166 18.08 -1.00 -7.73
N ARG A 167 17.22 -0.19 -8.33
CA ARG A 167 16.28 0.69 -7.64
C ARG A 167 14.95 -0.02 -7.44
N SER A 168 14.34 0.22 -6.29
CA SER A 168 12.98 -0.17 -5.98
C SER A 168 12.72 0.41 -4.61
N THR A 169 12.39 1.69 -4.55
CA THR A 169 11.91 2.30 -3.31
C THR A 169 10.68 1.52 -2.83
N ARG A 170 10.51 1.28 -1.53
CA ARG A 170 9.43 0.39 -1.04
C ARG A 170 8.64 0.90 0.14
N ALA A 171 9.29 1.59 1.07
CA ALA A 171 8.68 1.97 2.32
C ALA A 171 9.29 3.28 2.84
N LEU A 172 8.47 4.00 3.59
CA LEU A 172 8.78 5.24 4.29
C LEU A 172 8.23 5.13 5.71
N THR A 173 8.99 5.58 6.70
CA THR A 173 8.51 5.73 8.09
C THR A 173 9.23 6.88 8.77
N VAL A 174 8.62 7.47 9.79
CA VAL A 174 9.34 8.31 10.76
C VAL A 174 9.59 7.47 12.01
N HIS A 175 10.75 7.67 12.62
CA HIS A 175 11.11 7.13 13.91
C HIS A 175 11.86 8.18 14.71
N ARG A 176 11.49 8.32 15.99
CA ARG A 176 12.21 9.19 16.92
C ARG A 176 13.40 8.44 17.49
N ASP A 177 14.60 8.88 17.15
CA ASP A 177 15.81 8.36 17.74
C ASP A 177 15.81 8.68 19.25
N ARG A 178 15.78 7.63 20.08
CA ARG A 178 15.60 7.77 21.54
C ARG A 178 16.82 8.31 22.26
N ARG A 179 17.99 8.31 21.61
CA ARG A 179 19.22 8.83 22.19
C ARG A 179 19.46 10.28 21.82
N THR A 180 19.05 10.71 20.62
CA THR A 180 19.22 12.08 20.15
C THR A 180 17.97 12.94 20.24
N GLY A 181 16.78 12.33 20.38
CA GLY A 181 15.48 13.01 20.38
C GLY A 181 15.00 13.44 18.99
N ILE A 182 15.78 13.19 17.94
CA ILE A 182 15.50 13.64 16.57
C ILE A 182 14.45 12.73 15.91
N ASP A 183 13.42 13.33 15.33
CA ASP A 183 12.54 12.66 14.39
C ASP A 183 13.23 12.50 13.04
N ARG A 184 13.52 11.25 12.69
CA ARG A 184 14.14 10.90 11.43
C ARG A 184 13.13 10.21 10.54
N ILE A 185 13.02 10.65 9.29
CA ILE A 185 12.35 9.88 8.25
C ILE A 185 13.33 8.88 7.64
N PHE A 186 12.89 7.66 7.41
CA PHE A 186 13.65 6.58 6.80
C PHE A 186 13.00 6.16 5.49
N VAL A 187 13.83 5.86 4.50
CA VAL A 187 13.39 5.40 3.17
C VAL A 187 14.16 4.16 2.76
N ALA A 188 13.42 3.12 2.36
CA ALA A 188 13.97 1.90 1.79
C ALA A 188 14.26 2.11 0.29
N ALA A 189 15.49 2.52 -0.06
CA ALA A 189 15.89 3.00 -1.40
C ALA A 189 16.47 1.90 -2.32
N GLY A 190 15.85 0.72 -2.36
CA GLY A 190 16.33 -0.40 -3.19
C GLY A 190 17.67 -0.97 -2.72
N ALA A 191 18.54 -1.37 -3.65
CA ALA A 191 19.85 -1.96 -3.32
C ALA A 191 20.86 -0.97 -2.72
N LEU A 192 20.56 0.34 -2.78
CA LEU A 192 21.33 1.33 -2.02
C LEU A 192 21.13 1.19 -0.51
N GLY A 193 20.03 0.57 -0.07
CA GLY A 193 19.72 0.34 1.33
C GLY A 193 18.81 1.41 1.93
N ILE A 194 19.07 1.80 3.17
CA ILE A 194 18.22 2.70 3.98
C ILE A 194 18.87 4.08 4.05
N TYR A 195 18.18 5.07 3.52
CA TYR A 195 18.55 6.48 3.74
C TYR A 195 17.65 7.04 4.83
N SER A 196 18.13 8.09 5.48
CA SER A 196 17.32 8.86 6.41
C SER A 196 17.49 10.35 6.18
N GLY A 197 16.60 11.13 6.80
CA GLY A 197 16.63 12.58 6.75
C GLY A 197 15.89 13.16 7.94
N VAL A 198 15.98 14.48 8.10
CA VAL A 198 15.32 15.23 9.17
C VAL A 198 14.40 16.28 8.58
N TYR A 199 13.41 16.69 9.36
CA TYR A 199 12.56 17.83 8.99
C TYR A 199 13.39 19.12 8.94
N ASP A 200 13.17 19.91 7.90
CA ASP A 200 13.79 21.23 7.72
C ASP A 200 12.80 22.14 6.99
N ALA A 201 12.19 23.09 7.71
CA ALA A 201 11.16 23.97 7.18
C ALA A 201 11.63 24.86 6.02
N ASN A 202 12.94 25.12 5.93
CA ASN A 202 13.51 26.04 4.96
C ASN A 202 13.83 25.39 3.60
N LEU A 203 13.72 24.05 3.51
CA LEU A 203 14.00 23.32 2.29
C LEU A 203 12.74 23.04 1.47
N PRO A 204 12.84 23.04 0.13
CA PRO A 204 11.81 22.46 -0.73
C PRO A 204 11.53 21.00 -0.33
N GLY A 205 10.25 20.67 -0.13
CA GLY A 205 9.82 19.34 0.32
C GLY A 205 10.07 19.05 1.80
N ARG A 206 10.59 20.04 2.53
CA ARG A 206 10.73 20.12 4.00
C ARG A 206 11.56 19.00 4.65
N ILE A 207 12.43 18.34 3.87
CA ILE A 207 13.26 17.22 4.35
C ILE A 207 14.70 17.42 3.88
N ARG A 208 15.62 17.42 4.85
CA ARG A 208 17.05 17.37 4.59
C ARG A 208 17.52 15.91 4.65
N TRP A 209 17.73 15.32 3.47
CA TRP A 209 18.22 13.94 3.34
C TRP A 209 19.72 13.85 3.62
N ASP A 210 20.12 12.77 4.30
CA ASP A 210 21.53 12.46 4.49
C ASP A 210 22.19 12.00 3.18
N LYS A 211 23.47 12.31 3.04
CA LYS A 211 24.25 11.99 1.83
C LYS A 211 24.67 10.52 1.72
N LYS A 212 24.51 9.73 2.79
CA LYS A 212 24.90 8.32 2.86
C LYS A 212 23.75 7.50 3.44
N ALA A 213 23.66 6.24 3.02
CA ALA A 213 22.76 5.28 3.64
C ALA A 213 23.21 4.98 5.09
N GLU A 214 22.26 4.85 6.02
CA GLU A 214 22.53 4.31 7.36
C GLU A 214 22.77 2.80 7.34
N LEU A 215 22.11 2.09 6.41
CA LEU A 215 22.32 0.66 6.16
C LEU A 215 22.41 0.45 4.66
N GLY A 216 23.54 -0.04 4.15
CA GLY A 216 23.66 -0.40 2.74
C GLY A 216 25.09 -0.27 2.20
N PRO A 217 25.33 -0.69 0.94
CA PRO A 217 24.37 -1.29 0.02
C PRO A 217 23.92 -2.70 0.47
N VAL A 218 22.80 -3.17 -0.08
CA VAL A 218 22.23 -4.49 0.21
C VAL A 218 22.01 -5.30 -1.07
N ASN A 219 22.10 -6.62 -0.98
CA ASN A 219 21.89 -7.52 -2.12
C ASN A 219 20.43 -7.54 -2.60
N ILE A 220 19.50 -7.54 -1.63
CA ILE A 220 18.07 -7.51 -1.88
C ILE A 220 17.49 -6.30 -1.17
N ARG A 221 16.64 -5.57 -1.90
CA ARG A 221 16.02 -4.33 -1.44
C ARG A 221 15.32 -4.51 -0.08
N PRO A 222 15.36 -3.48 0.78
CA PRO A 222 14.49 -3.43 1.94
C PRO A 222 13.02 -3.26 1.51
N MET A 223 12.09 -3.82 2.29
CA MET A 223 10.68 -3.95 1.87
C MET A 223 9.68 -3.28 2.82
N SER A 224 9.88 -3.34 4.13
CA SER A 224 8.95 -2.78 5.13
C SER A 224 9.70 -2.40 6.41
N PHE A 225 9.14 -1.43 7.14
CA PHE A 225 9.59 -1.00 8.46
C PHE A 225 8.50 -1.26 9.48
N THR A 226 8.89 -1.50 10.73
CA THR A 226 7.97 -1.40 11.88
C THR A 226 8.71 -0.87 13.09
N GLU A 227 8.02 -0.14 13.95
CA GLU A 227 8.50 0.09 15.31
C GLU A 227 7.94 -0.98 16.22
N ALA A 228 8.77 -1.52 17.10
CA ALA A 228 8.35 -2.42 18.17
C ALA A 228 9.20 -2.14 19.41
N ASN A 229 8.56 -2.01 20.57
CA ASN A 229 9.26 -1.83 21.85
C ASN A 229 10.24 -0.65 21.85
N GLY A 230 9.87 0.43 21.15
CA GLY A 230 10.68 1.63 20.99
C GLY A 230 11.97 1.42 20.18
N ASN A 231 12.05 0.40 19.33
CA ASN A 231 13.14 0.24 18.35
C ASN A 231 12.56 0.20 16.94
N LEU A 232 13.29 0.75 15.98
CA LEU A 232 12.96 0.63 14.57
C LEU A 232 13.52 -0.67 13.99
N TYR A 233 12.68 -1.39 13.25
CA TYR A 233 13.05 -2.59 12.50
C TYR A 233 12.83 -2.40 11.00
N VAL A 234 13.62 -3.09 10.20
CA VAL A 234 13.47 -3.13 8.74
C VAL A 234 13.69 -4.53 8.21
N SER A 235 12.89 -4.93 7.21
CA SER A 235 13.14 -6.14 6.44
C SER A 235 13.99 -5.86 5.21
N ALA A 236 15.01 -6.68 4.95
CA ALA A 236 15.79 -6.64 3.72
C ALA A 236 16.20 -8.05 3.28
N GLY A 237 15.75 -8.46 2.09
CA GLY A 237 15.88 -9.83 1.64
C GLY A 237 15.20 -10.80 2.60
N VAL A 238 15.94 -11.80 3.06
CA VAL A 238 15.43 -12.86 3.96
C VAL A 238 15.66 -12.54 5.43
N SER A 239 16.07 -11.30 5.74
CA SER A 239 16.52 -10.91 7.07
C SER A 239 15.71 -9.73 7.62
N VAL A 240 15.67 -9.64 8.95
CA VAL A 240 15.16 -8.49 9.70
C VAL A 240 16.31 -7.87 10.48
N TYR A 241 16.39 -6.55 10.43
CA TYR A 241 17.40 -5.75 11.11
C TYR A 241 16.74 -4.86 12.16
N ARG A 242 17.40 -4.68 13.30
CA ARG A 242 17.05 -3.72 14.36
C ARG A 242 18.01 -2.55 14.33
N ARG A 243 17.50 -1.33 14.37
CA ARG A 243 18.31 -0.12 14.57
C ARG A 243 18.62 0.05 16.05
N THR A 244 19.88 0.34 16.36
CA THR A 244 20.32 0.89 17.64
C THR A 244 20.46 2.39 17.46
N ASP A 245 19.73 3.14 18.27
CA ASP A 245 19.67 4.60 18.24
C ASP A 245 20.96 5.26 18.71
N GLY A 246 21.18 6.50 18.28
CA GLY A 246 22.37 7.28 18.63
C GLY A 246 22.83 8.23 17.53
N PRO A 247 23.80 9.12 17.85
CA PRO A 247 24.45 9.96 16.85
C PRO A 247 25.26 9.16 15.81
N SER A 248 25.54 7.88 16.10
CA SER A 248 26.15 6.91 15.20
C SER A 248 25.34 5.62 15.24
N PRO A 249 24.19 5.58 14.53
CA PRO A 249 23.27 4.45 14.62
C PRO A 249 23.84 3.21 13.93
N VAL A 250 23.48 2.04 14.44
CA VAL A 250 23.91 0.75 13.90
C VAL A 250 22.71 -0.13 13.63
N TRP A 251 22.73 -0.84 12.50
CA TRP A 251 21.70 -1.81 12.14
C TRP A 251 22.22 -3.22 12.35
N GLU A 252 21.65 -3.93 13.33
CA GLU A 252 22.00 -5.29 13.67
C GLU A 252 21.02 -6.26 13.02
N LYS A 253 21.52 -7.32 12.38
CA LYS A 253 20.67 -8.40 11.87
C LYS A 253 20.22 -9.27 13.04
N VAL A 254 18.92 -9.28 13.32
CA VAL A 254 18.33 -10.02 14.44
C VAL A 254 17.63 -11.32 14.02
N TYR A 255 17.33 -11.45 12.72
CA TYR A 255 16.73 -12.66 12.17
C TYR A 255 17.17 -12.84 10.71
N SER A 256 17.31 -14.10 10.30
CA SER A 256 17.43 -14.46 8.89
C SER A 256 16.84 -15.84 8.63
N ASP A 257 16.11 -15.96 7.53
CA ASP A 257 15.70 -17.27 7.01
C ASP A 257 16.78 -17.86 6.10
N ASN A 258 16.84 -19.18 5.99
CA ASN A 258 17.79 -19.93 5.16
C ASN A 258 17.31 -20.10 3.69
N THR A 259 16.18 -19.53 3.34
CA THR A 259 15.65 -19.55 1.97
C THR A 259 16.56 -18.81 0.98
N ARG A 260 16.64 -19.30 -0.26
CA ARG A 260 17.35 -18.62 -1.34
C ARG A 260 16.76 -17.24 -1.60
N GLN A 261 17.63 -16.23 -1.65
CA GLN A 261 17.25 -14.86 -1.99
C GLN A 261 16.84 -14.73 -3.47
N HIS A 262 15.80 -13.94 -3.75
CA HIS A 262 15.35 -13.64 -5.11
C HIS A 262 14.87 -12.19 -5.22
N TRP A 263 15.51 -11.40 -6.09
CA TRP A 263 15.24 -9.95 -6.19
C TRP A 263 13.78 -9.62 -6.47
N GLU A 264 13.15 -10.32 -7.42
CA GLU A 264 11.76 -10.00 -7.79
C GLU A 264 10.79 -10.29 -6.64
N LEU A 265 11.08 -11.32 -5.84
CA LEU A 265 10.25 -11.68 -4.68
C LEU A 265 10.48 -10.73 -3.50
N GLY A 266 11.62 -10.03 -3.44
CA GLY A 266 11.95 -9.04 -2.42
C GLY A 266 12.32 -9.65 -1.05
N GLY A 267 11.73 -10.80 -0.70
CA GLY A 267 11.95 -11.49 0.57
C GLY A 267 10.85 -11.21 1.59
N VAL A 268 11.22 -10.90 2.83
CA VAL A 268 10.32 -10.65 3.98
C VAL A 268 9.44 -9.42 3.74
N ARG A 269 8.13 -9.58 3.94
CA ARG A 269 7.08 -8.59 3.63
C ARG A 269 6.14 -8.32 4.79
N GLY A 270 5.55 -7.13 4.80
CA GLY A 270 4.52 -6.70 5.76
C GLY A 270 4.97 -6.85 7.21
N LEU A 271 6.10 -6.23 7.54
CA LEU A 271 6.68 -6.26 8.88
C LEU A 271 5.75 -5.49 9.81
N THR A 272 5.26 -6.10 10.89
CA THR A 272 4.24 -5.48 11.75
C THR A 272 4.45 -5.88 13.20
N ALA A 273 4.50 -4.90 14.10
CA ALA A 273 4.48 -5.15 15.52
C ALA A 273 3.09 -5.66 15.96
N VAL A 274 3.07 -6.72 16.76
CA VAL A 274 1.86 -7.33 17.29
C VAL A 274 2.06 -7.67 18.77
N PRO A 275 0.99 -7.66 19.60
CA PRO A 275 1.10 -8.13 20.97
C PRO A 275 1.68 -9.54 21.03
N ALA A 276 2.65 -9.75 21.92
CA ALA A 276 3.25 -11.07 22.08
C ALA A 276 2.27 -12.02 22.77
N PRO A 277 2.32 -13.33 22.44
CA PRO A 277 1.45 -14.32 23.10
C PRO A 277 1.65 -14.42 24.60
N LYS A 278 2.86 -14.14 25.09
CA LYS A 278 3.26 -14.24 26.49
C LYS A 278 3.33 -12.87 27.20
N GLY A 279 2.65 -11.85 26.66
CA GLY A 279 2.66 -10.49 27.21
C GLY A 279 3.65 -9.58 26.48
N THR A 280 4.30 -8.67 27.20
CA THR A 280 5.33 -7.78 26.64
C THR A 280 6.71 -8.43 26.69
N PRO A 281 7.66 -8.06 25.82
CA PRO A 281 7.58 -7.05 24.75
C PRO A 281 6.81 -7.52 23.50
N ASP A 282 6.28 -6.60 22.70
CA ASP A 282 5.60 -6.89 21.42
C ASP A 282 6.47 -7.75 20.50
N SER A 283 5.84 -8.67 19.79
CA SER A 283 6.46 -9.48 18.74
C SER A 283 6.44 -8.75 17.40
N ILE A 284 7.20 -9.28 16.44
CA ILE A 284 7.21 -8.79 15.07
C ILE A 284 6.72 -9.90 14.14
N LEU A 285 5.66 -9.63 13.39
CA LEU A 285 5.00 -10.53 12.46
C LEU A 285 5.34 -10.15 11.02
N PHE A 286 5.54 -11.12 10.14
CA PHE A 286 5.79 -10.89 8.72
C PHE A 286 5.42 -12.10 7.87
N SER A 287 5.22 -11.86 6.57
CA SER A 287 5.12 -12.93 5.58
C SER A 287 6.49 -13.19 4.96
N HIS A 288 6.83 -14.46 4.80
CA HIS A 288 7.96 -14.86 3.99
C HIS A 288 7.68 -16.21 3.32
N THR A 289 7.95 -16.29 2.01
CA THR A 289 7.49 -17.39 1.16
C THR A 289 5.98 -17.65 1.30
N ASP A 290 5.59 -18.87 1.67
CA ASP A 290 4.22 -19.30 1.94
C ASP A 290 3.94 -19.44 3.45
N ARG A 291 4.71 -18.74 4.29
CA ARG A 291 4.57 -18.77 5.75
C ARG A 291 4.28 -17.37 6.31
N ILE A 292 3.51 -17.35 7.39
CA ILE A 292 3.49 -16.22 8.32
C ILE A 292 4.40 -16.59 9.50
N ILE A 293 5.39 -15.74 9.77
CA ILE A 293 6.42 -15.96 10.78
C ILE A 293 6.35 -14.81 11.78
N ARG A 294 6.42 -15.15 13.06
CA ARG A 294 6.57 -14.21 14.18
C ARG A 294 7.96 -14.37 14.77
N ILE A 295 8.65 -13.27 15.07
CA ILE A 295 9.87 -13.28 15.90
C ILE A 295 9.59 -12.53 17.20
N ASP A 296 10.18 -13.00 18.30
CA ASP A 296 9.93 -12.48 19.64
C ASP A 296 11.15 -11.75 20.22
N PRO A 297 11.19 -10.40 20.20
CA PRO A 297 12.31 -9.65 20.78
C PRO A 297 12.60 -9.99 22.25
N GLY A 298 11.57 -10.35 23.03
CA GLY A 298 11.72 -10.75 24.44
C GLY A 298 12.34 -12.12 24.65
N ASP A 299 12.52 -12.90 23.58
CA ASP A 299 13.08 -14.25 23.60
C ASP A 299 14.17 -14.37 22.52
N GLY A 300 15.07 -13.37 22.47
CA GLY A 300 16.20 -13.35 21.55
C GLY A 300 15.82 -13.39 20.07
N HIS A 301 14.68 -12.79 19.70
CA HIS A 301 14.11 -12.82 18.35
C HIS A 301 13.79 -14.23 17.82
N ARG A 302 13.51 -15.19 18.73
CA ARG A 302 13.19 -16.56 18.35
C ARG A 302 12.02 -16.60 17.35
N PRO A 303 12.18 -17.27 16.19
CA PRO A 303 11.11 -17.38 15.20
C PRO A 303 10.08 -18.46 15.57
N THR A 304 8.83 -18.19 15.26
CA THR A 304 7.70 -19.12 15.30
C THR A 304 6.97 -19.04 13.97
N VAL A 305 6.77 -20.17 13.28
CA VAL A 305 5.87 -20.23 12.12
C VAL A 305 4.44 -20.31 12.63
N GLU A 306 3.66 -19.25 12.48
CA GLU A 306 2.26 -19.22 12.93
C GLU A 306 1.31 -19.86 11.91
N LEU A 307 1.61 -19.75 10.61
CA LEU A 307 0.75 -20.28 9.56
C LEU A 307 1.55 -20.77 8.36
N ASN A 308 1.23 -21.98 7.89
CA ASN A 308 1.53 -22.46 6.55
C ASN A 308 0.36 -22.10 5.61
N ILE A 309 0.52 -21.04 4.82
CA ILE A 309 -0.58 -20.42 4.06
C ILE A 309 -1.18 -21.40 3.05
N ARG A 310 -0.34 -22.20 2.41
CA ARG A 310 -0.77 -23.16 1.36
C ARG A 310 -1.88 -24.09 1.83
N GLN A 311 -1.74 -24.67 3.03
CA GLN A 311 -2.70 -25.62 3.58
C GLN A 311 -4.06 -24.94 3.81
N LEU A 312 -4.06 -23.73 4.38
CA LEU A 312 -5.27 -22.95 4.59
C LEU A 312 -5.97 -22.63 3.26
N LEU A 313 -5.23 -22.20 2.25
CA LEU A 313 -5.78 -21.87 0.93
C LEU A 313 -6.36 -23.09 0.22
N GLN A 314 -5.64 -24.22 0.25
CA GLN A 314 -6.13 -25.48 -0.34
C GLN A 314 -7.44 -25.93 0.29
N LYS A 315 -7.54 -25.86 1.62
CA LYS A 315 -8.75 -26.18 2.35
C LYS A 315 -9.89 -25.22 2.00
N SER A 316 -9.61 -23.91 1.96
CA SER A 316 -10.63 -22.88 1.77
C SER A 316 -11.20 -22.86 0.35
N TRP A 317 -10.36 -23.09 -0.67
CA TRP A 317 -10.79 -23.06 -2.07
C TRP A 317 -11.18 -24.44 -2.63
N GLY A 318 -10.99 -25.52 -1.87
CA GLY A 318 -11.24 -26.88 -2.36
C GLY A 318 -10.40 -27.25 -3.58
N THR A 319 -9.24 -26.61 -3.77
CA THR A 319 -8.41 -26.80 -4.96
C THR A 319 -6.92 -26.77 -4.62
N ALA A 320 -6.12 -27.51 -5.38
CA ALA A 320 -4.68 -27.59 -5.16
C ALA A 320 -4.00 -26.24 -5.45
N VAL A 321 -3.15 -25.78 -4.52
CA VAL A 321 -2.32 -24.59 -4.72
C VAL A 321 -0.99 -25.05 -5.30
N ARG A 322 -0.90 -25.04 -6.64
CA ARG A 322 0.20 -25.65 -7.37
C ARG A 322 1.44 -24.79 -7.47
N GLY A 323 1.36 -23.47 -7.25
CA GLY A 323 2.49 -22.56 -7.48
C GLY A 323 2.82 -21.66 -6.29
N SER A 324 3.37 -20.50 -6.62
CA SER A 324 3.81 -19.49 -5.65
C SER A 324 2.63 -18.90 -4.87
N ILE A 325 2.93 -18.47 -3.65
CA ILE A 325 2.05 -17.71 -2.76
C ILE A 325 2.75 -16.40 -2.47
N ILE A 326 1.99 -15.30 -2.44
CA ILE A 326 2.48 -14.00 -1.97
C ILE A 326 1.45 -13.46 -0.98
N ALA A 327 1.90 -13.07 0.21
CA ALA A 327 1.06 -12.44 1.21
C ALA A 327 1.73 -11.19 1.80
N ALA A 328 0.92 -10.38 2.48
CA ALA A 328 1.33 -9.15 3.18
C ALA A 328 2.10 -8.17 2.27
N TYR A 329 1.52 -7.84 1.10
CA TYR A 329 2.05 -6.80 0.21
C TYR A 329 2.32 -5.46 0.91
N SER A 330 1.48 -5.16 1.89
CA SER A 330 1.58 -4.09 2.87
C SER A 330 1.61 -4.67 4.28
N ASP A 331 1.89 -3.82 5.25
CA ASP A 331 1.86 -4.18 6.67
C ASP A 331 0.47 -4.72 7.07
N MET A 332 0.46 -5.61 8.05
CA MET A 332 -0.74 -6.32 8.48
C MET A 332 -1.61 -5.35 9.28
N MET A 333 -2.67 -4.83 8.65
CA MET A 333 -3.41 -3.71 9.23
C MET A 333 -4.23 -4.16 10.44
N PRO A 334 -4.04 -3.53 11.62
CA PRO A 334 -4.86 -3.81 12.79
C PRO A 334 -6.27 -3.27 12.58
N LEU A 335 -7.28 -4.06 12.94
CA LEU A 335 -8.69 -3.66 13.00
C LEU A 335 -9.24 -4.04 14.37
N LYS A 336 -10.04 -3.15 14.95
CA LYS A 336 -10.81 -3.47 16.16
C LYS A 336 -12.10 -4.15 15.74
N ASP A 337 -12.30 -5.38 16.18
CA ASP A 337 -13.54 -6.12 15.95
C ASP A 337 -14.68 -5.46 16.75
N PRO A 338 -15.70 -4.89 16.09
CA PRO A 338 -16.81 -4.21 16.78
C PRO A 338 -17.66 -5.17 17.62
N ALA A 339 -17.67 -6.47 17.32
CA ALA A 339 -18.45 -7.46 18.08
C ALA A 339 -17.74 -7.90 19.38
N THR A 340 -16.41 -7.98 19.37
CA THR A 340 -15.64 -8.52 20.51
C THR A 340 -14.73 -7.51 21.19
N GLY A 341 -14.54 -6.33 20.58
CA GLY A 341 -13.59 -5.31 21.02
C GLY A 341 -12.11 -5.67 20.80
N ARG A 342 -11.81 -6.87 20.29
CA ARG A 342 -10.44 -7.39 20.13
C ARG A 342 -9.78 -6.83 18.87
N THR A 343 -8.48 -6.61 18.93
CA THR A 343 -7.69 -6.29 17.74
C THR A 343 -7.38 -7.56 16.94
N VAL A 344 -7.72 -7.54 15.66
CA VAL A 344 -7.34 -8.54 14.65
C VAL A 344 -6.45 -7.88 13.60
N HIS A 345 -5.73 -8.67 12.80
CA HIS A 345 -4.88 -8.13 11.75
C HIS A 345 -5.28 -8.69 10.39
N ILE A 346 -5.44 -7.83 9.39
CA ILE A 346 -5.76 -8.25 8.02
C ILE A 346 -4.55 -8.10 7.10
N MET A 347 -4.44 -9.00 6.12
CA MET A 347 -3.36 -8.96 5.14
C MET A 347 -3.79 -9.61 3.81
N GLY A 348 -3.39 -9.01 2.70
CA GLY A 348 -3.69 -9.53 1.37
C GLY A 348 -2.94 -10.81 1.09
N VAL A 349 -3.54 -11.73 0.34
CA VAL A 349 -2.90 -12.97 -0.10
C VAL A 349 -3.31 -13.32 -1.53
N GLN A 350 -2.37 -13.87 -2.28
CA GLN A 350 -2.64 -14.52 -3.56
C GLN A 350 -1.91 -15.84 -3.67
N ALA A 351 -2.41 -16.71 -4.54
CA ALA A 351 -1.71 -17.92 -4.89
C ALA A 351 -2.02 -18.40 -6.30
N ARG A 352 -1.05 -19.11 -6.87
CA ARG A 352 -1.18 -19.73 -8.18
C ARG A 352 -1.75 -21.15 -8.05
N ILE A 353 -2.97 -21.35 -8.53
CA ILE A 353 -3.68 -22.65 -8.51
C ILE A 353 -3.49 -23.45 -9.81
N GLU A 354 -3.04 -22.78 -10.88
CA GLU A 354 -2.63 -23.44 -12.13
C GLU A 354 -1.29 -22.93 -12.66
N ARG A 355 -0.42 -23.86 -13.05
CA ARG A 355 0.81 -23.55 -13.80
C ARG A 355 0.55 -23.64 -15.30
N GLY A 356 1.36 -22.91 -16.06
CA GLY A 356 1.31 -22.86 -17.53
C GLY A 356 2.11 -21.68 -18.06
N ASP A 357 2.29 -21.66 -19.38
CA ASP A 357 2.79 -20.52 -20.14
C ASP A 357 1.65 -19.51 -20.44
N ARG A 358 1.91 -18.53 -21.31
CA ARG A 358 0.93 -17.49 -21.69
C ARG A 358 -0.13 -17.98 -22.68
N ASN A 359 0.11 -19.07 -23.39
CA ASN A 359 -0.76 -19.60 -24.44
C ASN A 359 -1.72 -20.68 -23.91
N LYS A 360 -1.47 -21.20 -22.71
CA LYS A 360 -2.38 -22.12 -22.02
C LYS A 360 -3.77 -21.50 -21.86
N LYS A 361 -4.80 -22.31 -22.14
CA LYS A 361 -6.18 -22.03 -21.71
C LYS A 361 -6.32 -22.26 -20.21
N TYR A 362 -6.40 -21.18 -19.45
CA TYR A 362 -6.57 -21.21 -18.00
C TYR A 362 -8.03 -21.35 -17.59
N ARG A 363 -8.28 -21.82 -16.35
CA ARG A 363 -9.62 -21.84 -15.77
C ARG A 363 -10.20 -20.42 -15.67
N PRO A 364 -11.54 -20.25 -15.80
CA PRO A 364 -12.19 -18.94 -15.72
C PRO A 364 -11.93 -18.19 -14.42
N ASP A 365 -11.85 -18.91 -13.30
CA ASP A 365 -11.61 -18.40 -11.94
C ASP A 365 -10.14 -18.07 -11.68
N THR A 366 -9.37 -17.80 -12.74
CA THR A 366 -7.98 -17.39 -12.64
C THR A 366 -7.63 -16.21 -13.54
N PHE A 367 -6.62 -15.46 -13.13
CA PHE A 367 -5.85 -14.57 -13.99
C PHE A 367 -4.50 -15.25 -14.27
N PHE A 368 -4.36 -15.86 -15.46
CA PHE A 368 -3.17 -16.63 -15.84
C PHE A 368 -2.73 -17.67 -14.78
N GLY A 369 -3.71 -18.36 -14.20
CA GLY A 369 -3.52 -19.40 -13.20
C GLY A 369 -3.39 -18.92 -11.75
N TRP A 370 -3.38 -17.61 -11.50
CA TRP A 370 -3.56 -17.02 -10.18
C TRP A 370 -5.04 -16.95 -9.84
N TYR A 371 -5.45 -17.39 -8.65
CA TYR A 371 -6.86 -17.37 -8.24
C TYR A 371 -7.45 -15.96 -8.38
N ALA A 372 -8.62 -15.85 -9.03
CA ALA A 372 -9.22 -14.58 -9.45
C ALA A 372 -9.75 -13.69 -8.32
N GLY A 373 -10.02 -14.27 -7.15
CA GLY A 373 -10.65 -13.57 -6.02
C GLY A 373 -9.75 -12.54 -5.33
N GLY A 374 -10.40 -11.63 -4.59
CA GLY A 374 -9.73 -10.60 -3.79
C GLY A 374 -9.38 -11.11 -2.40
N SER A 375 -8.54 -12.13 -2.30
CA SER A 375 -8.32 -12.86 -1.06
C SER A 375 -7.48 -12.11 -0.01
N TYR A 376 -7.89 -12.21 1.25
CA TYR A 376 -7.14 -11.71 2.41
C TYR A 376 -7.29 -12.64 3.60
N LEU A 377 -6.25 -12.67 4.44
CA LEU A 377 -6.23 -13.41 5.70
C LEU A 377 -6.65 -12.48 6.84
N ILE A 378 -7.33 -13.05 7.83
CA ILE A 378 -7.60 -12.42 9.13
C ILE A 378 -6.87 -13.24 10.18
N ARG A 379 -5.88 -12.62 10.84
CA ARG A 379 -5.22 -13.15 12.03
C ARG A 379 -5.98 -12.71 13.28
N GLN A 380 -6.41 -13.68 14.06
CA GLN A 380 -7.10 -13.49 15.32
C GLN A 380 -6.13 -13.31 16.49
N SER A 381 -6.59 -12.79 17.62
CA SER A 381 -5.74 -12.57 18.81
C SER A 381 -5.16 -13.87 19.39
N HIS A 382 -5.91 -14.98 19.34
CA HIS A 382 -5.42 -16.32 19.68
C HIS A 382 -4.54 -16.98 18.60
N GLN A 383 -3.99 -16.22 17.65
CA GLN A 383 -3.11 -16.69 16.56
C GLN A 383 -3.74 -17.64 15.53
N SER A 384 -5.07 -17.88 15.56
CA SER A 384 -5.73 -18.58 14.46
C SER A 384 -5.94 -17.65 13.25
N TYR A 385 -6.06 -18.26 12.07
CA TYR A 385 -6.22 -17.56 10.80
C TYR A 385 -7.45 -18.05 10.05
N ARG A 386 -8.13 -17.13 9.37
CA ARG A 386 -9.19 -17.44 8.41
C ARG A 386 -9.00 -16.67 7.11
N LEU A 387 -9.53 -17.23 6.02
CA LEU A 387 -9.55 -16.60 4.70
C LEU A 387 -10.88 -15.89 4.48
N ARG A 388 -10.84 -14.72 3.85
CA ARG A 388 -12.00 -13.97 3.35
C ARG A 388 -11.68 -13.38 1.99
N GLU A 389 -12.70 -12.87 1.30
CA GLU A 389 -12.57 -12.28 -0.03
C GLU A 389 -13.29 -10.95 -0.14
N VAL A 390 -12.62 -9.97 -0.74
CA VAL A 390 -13.21 -8.69 -1.13
C VAL A 390 -14.34 -8.98 -2.12
N ASN A 391 -15.52 -8.42 -1.86
CA ASN A 391 -16.71 -8.66 -2.67
C ASN A 391 -17.18 -10.14 -2.70
N GLY A 392 -16.81 -10.92 -1.68
CA GLY A 392 -17.13 -12.36 -1.57
C GLY A 392 -16.38 -13.22 -2.59
N SER A 393 -16.69 -14.52 -2.62
CA SER A 393 -16.04 -15.46 -3.55
C SER A 393 -16.18 -15.02 -5.00
N TRP A 394 -15.12 -15.23 -5.79
CA TRP A 394 -15.16 -14.93 -7.21
C TRP A 394 -16.25 -15.74 -7.95
N ALA A 395 -16.90 -15.10 -8.92
CA ALA A 395 -17.87 -15.69 -9.83
C ALA A 395 -17.70 -15.06 -11.23
N PRO A 396 -18.17 -15.71 -12.32
CA PRO A 396 -17.93 -15.25 -13.70
C PRO A 396 -18.37 -13.81 -14.01
N ASP A 397 -19.36 -13.29 -13.30
CA ASP A 397 -19.89 -11.93 -13.41
C ASP A 397 -19.09 -10.89 -12.61
N LYS A 398 -18.14 -11.34 -11.77
CA LYS A 398 -17.31 -10.48 -10.92
C LYS A 398 -15.95 -10.16 -11.57
N PRO A 399 -15.42 -8.95 -11.33
CA PRO A 399 -14.07 -8.63 -11.76
C PRO A 399 -13.03 -9.54 -11.10
N LYS A 400 -11.93 -9.82 -11.83
CA LYS A 400 -10.76 -10.50 -11.27
C LYS A 400 -9.97 -9.49 -10.45
N LEU A 401 -9.82 -9.74 -9.15
CA LEU A 401 -9.23 -8.79 -8.21
C LEU A 401 -7.74 -9.05 -7.93
N VAL A 402 -7.24 -10.27 -8.16
CA VAL A 402 -5.84 -10.73 -8.01
C VAL A 402 -4.83 -9.61 -7.84
N ALA A 403 -4.45 -9.15 -6.66
CA ALA A 403 -5.00 -9.44 -5.35
C ALA A 403 -4.99 -8.14 -4.50
N PRO A 404 -5.57 -8.13 -3.29
CA PRO A 404 -5.47 -6.98 -2.39
C PRO A 404 -4.01 -6.71 -2.02
N ARG A 405 -3.54 -5.48 -2.23
CA ARG A 405 -2.16 -5.07 -1.97
C ARG A 405 -2.04 -4.08 -0.82
N THR A 406 -3.09 -3.32 -0.55
CA THR A 406 -3.08 -2.22 0.41
C THR A 406 -4.47 -2.00 1.01
N PHE A 407 -4.47 -1.42 2.20
CA PHE A 407 -5.66 -1.16 3.00
C PHE A 407 -5.54 0.21 3.68
N ALA A 408 -6.68 0.86 3.91
CA ALA A 408 -6.74 2.05 4.75
C ALA A 408 -8.09 2.13 5.46
N ILE A 409 -8.09 2.50 6.74
CA ILE A 409 -9.31 2.94 7.42
C ILE A 409 -9.78 4.23 6.75
N SER A 410 -11.10 4.36 6.59
CA SER A 410 -11.70 5.55 6.00
C SER A 410 -11.32 6.81 6.80
N PRO A 411 -10.80 7.86 6.14
CA PRO A 411 -10.51 9.13 6.79
C PRO A 411 -11.73 10.04 6.94
N PHE A 412 -12.88 9.66 6.37
CA PHE A 412 -14.05 10.52 6.30
C PHE A 412 -14.83 10.47 7.62
N GLN A 413 -15.16 11.65 8.17
CA GLN A 413 -15.87 11.76 9.44
C GLN A 413 -17.21 11.00 9.43
N ASP A 414 -17.95 11.05 8.33
CA ASP A 414 -19.23 10.35 8.12
C ASP A 414 -19.14 8.82 8.29
N ASP A 415 -17.95 8.25 8.13
CA ASP A 415 -17.73 6.81 8.30
C ASP A 415 -17.40 6.42 9.73
N HIS A 416 -17.11 7.40 10.60
CA HIS A 416 -16.79 7.22 12.03
C HIS A 416 -15.68 6.17 12.29
N GLY A 417 -14.72 6.06 11.36
CA GLY A 417 -13.65 5.05 11.44
C GLY A 417 -14.13 3.59 11.32
N ARG A 418 -15.37 3.35 10.88
CA ARG A 418 -15.99 2.01 10.79
C ARG A 418 -15.89 1.39 9.40
N TYR A 419 -15.23 2.03 8.45
CA TYR A 419 -15.09 1.54 7.07
C TYR A 419 -13.62 1.36 6.72
N VAL A 420 -13.36 0.37 5.88
CA VAL A 420 -12.03 0.05 5.37
C VAL A 420 -12.07 0.02 3.86
N TYR A 421 -11.07 0.65 3.25
CA TYR A 421 -10.77 0.57 1.83
C TYR A 421 -9.74 -0.52 1.57
N PHE A 422 -9.99 -1.32 0.54
CA PHE A 422 -9.13 -2.37 0.01
C PHE A 422 -8.78 -2.00 -1.42
N ALA A 423 -7.52 -2.14 -1.81
CA ALA A 423 -7.13 -1.87 -3.19
C ALA A 423 -6.03 -2.80 -3.66
N GLY A 424 -5.90 -2.94 -4.97
CA GLY A 424 -4.91 -3.87 -5.49
C GLY A 424 -4.87 -4.05 -6.99
N PHE A 425 -4.61 -5.33 -7.28
CA PHE A 425 -4.18 -5.99 -8.50
C PHE A 425 -2.66 -6.21 -8.62
N ASP A 426 -2.24 -7.44 -8.89
CA ASP A 426 -0.89 -7.89 -9.23
C ASP A 426 -0.93 -8.62 -10.57
N ALA A 427 -0.34 -7.99 -11.58
CA ALA A 427 -0.29 -8.57 -12.92
C ALA A 427 0.62 -9.80 -13.01
N ASN A 428 1.44 -10.11 -12.00
CA ASN A 428 2.23 -11.35 -11.93
C ASN A 428 3.04 -11.66 -13.22
N PHE A 429 3.59 -10.63 -13.88
CA PHE A 429 4.33 -10.73 -15.14
C PHE A 429 3.49 -11.17 -16.37
N PHE A 430 2.17 -11.04 -16.29
CA PHE A 430 1.23 -11.25 -17.39
C PHE A 430 0.66 -9.93 -17.91
N PRO A 431 0.33 -9.83 -19.21
CA PRO A 431 -0.34 -8.66 -19.78
C PRO A 431 -1.59 -8.26 -18.98
N ALA A 432 -1.70 -6.98 -18.64
CA ALA A 432 -2.84 -6.41 -17.93
C ALA A 432 -3.23 -5.07 -18.55
N LEU A 433 -4.50 -4.69 -18.42
CA LEU A 433 -5.02 -3.42 -18.93
C LEU A 433 -6.16 -2.95 -18.02
N ASP A 434 -6.01 -1.77 -17.42
CA ASP A 434 -7.04 -1.13 -16.60
C ASP A 434 -7.65 -2.07 -15.55
N THR A 435 -6.79 -2.83 -14.87
CA THR A 435 -7.15 -3.82 -13.85
C THR A 435 -7.15 -3.27 -12.42
N ALA A 436 -6.72 -2.01 -12.21
CA ALA A 436 -6.66 -1.41 -10.89
C ALA A 436 -8.06 -1.20 -10.29
N TRP A 437 -8.20 -1.43 -8.98
CA TRP A 437 -9.49 -1.32 -8.28
C TRP A 437 -9.33 -0.84 -6.84
N ILE A 438 -10.39 -0.23 -6.31
CA ILE A 438 -10.57 0.06 -4.87
C ILE A 438 -12.00 -0.32 -4.49
N PHE A 439 -12.15 -1.13 -3.45
CA PHE A 439 -13.41 -1.45 -2.80
C PHE A 439 -13.42 -0.92 -1.37
N ARG A 440 -14.60 -0.72 -0.81
CA ARG A 440 -14.78 -0.41 0.61
C ARG A 440 -15.91 -1.23 1.22
N ALA A 441 -15.82 -1.46 2.52
CA ALA A 441 -16.87 -2.10 3.30
C ALA A 441 -16.82 -1.68 4.79
N PRO A 442 -17.93 -1.82 5.54
CA PRO A 442 -17.90 -1.76 6.99
C PRO A 442 -16.93 -2.80 7.59
N ILE A 443 -16.30 -2.49 8.72
CA ILE A 443 -15.40 -3.42 9.41
C ILE A 443 -16.11 -4.73 9.75
N GLU A 444 -17.40 -4.68 10.12
CA GLU A 444 -18.22 -5.86 10.38
C GLU A 444 -18.25 -6.82 9.18
N THR A 445 -18.44 -6.27 7.98
CA THR A 445 -18.46 -7.03 6.72
C THR A 445 -17.07 -7.59 6.37
N VAL A 446 -16.02 -6.83 6.65
CA VAL A 446 -14.63 -7.28 6.45
C VAL A 446 -14.30 -8.45 7.37
N LEU A 447 -14.81 -8.45 8.60
CA LEU A 447 -14.45 -9.44 9.60
C LEU A 447 -15.34 -10.69 9.58
N ARG A 448 -16.59 -10.59 9.14
CA ARG A 448 -17.55 -11.71 9.15
C ARG A 448 -17.47 -12.53 7.88
#